data_AF-A0A1J5PJ25-F1
#
_entry.id   AF-A0A1J5PJ25-F1
#
_cell.length_a   1.000
_cell.length_b   1.000
_cell.length_c   1.000
_cell.angle_alpha   90.00
_cell.angle_beta   90.00
_cell.angle_gamma   90.00
#
_symmetry.space_group_name_H-M   'P 1'
#
loop_
_entity.id
_entity.type
_entity.pdbx_description
1 polymer ?
#
loop_
_entity_poly.entity_id
_entity_poly.type
_entity_poly.pdbx_seq_one_letter_code
_entity_poly.pdbx_strand_id
1 'polypeptide(L)'
;MDATHGDDVAILCTTSGTTAHPKLAMLAAGRMLRHCATYLAFDPKGPDDEYVSVLPLPWIMEQVYVLGQGLLCRMKVNFVEQPDTMMNDFREIAPTFVLFAPRVWESIAADVRARVMDSSPLKQSLYELGMKTGLSALARTRHSPLTDTLLFRALRDRLGFTRLRSAATGGSALGPDTFKFFQAMGVPLRTLYGQTETLGAYTLHPEGHVDPDTTGVALSDRIEIRIDNPDIHGVGEILVRHPNMFLGYYKNPEASAADIEDGWLHSGDAGYFNDSKQLVVIDRIKDLAETARGERFSPQYLENKLKFSPYIAETVVLGAGRDTLAAMICIRFSIISKWAEKNRIAFTTYTDLSSRPEVYALLQKQVEAVNATLPPAQRISRFLLLYKELDADDGELTRTRKVRRSVINEKYADIIDAIYGGKREIPVDTVIRFQDGTTQRIRTTLRVVDLAHEAPVAEAAE
;
A
#
# COMPACT_ATOMS: atom_id res chain seq x y z
N MET A 1 -15.46 28.56 -33.88
CA MET A 1 -14.28 27.96 -33.21
C MET A 1 -13.22 27.80 -34.26
N ASP A 2 -12.00 28.24 -33.99
CA ASP A 2 -10.86 27.97 -34.86
C ASP A 2 -10.59 26.46 -34.89
N ALA A 3 -10.08 25.95 -36.01
CA ALA A 3 -9.71 24.55 -36.12
C ALA A 3 -8.56 24.23 -35.16
N THR A 4 -8.69 23.17 -34.37
CA THR A 4 -7.65 22.68 -33.44
C THR A 4 -7.12 21.32 -33.86
N HIS A 5 -5.90 20.96 -33.43
CA HIS A 5 -5.31 19.66 -33.71
C HIS A 5 -5.23 18.80 -32.44
N GLY A 6 -5.44 17.49 -32.57
CA GLY A 6 -5.42 16.58 -31.43
C GLY A 6 -4.05 16.44 -30.75
N ASP A 7 -2.97 16.81 -31.43
CA ASP A 7 -1.61 16.78 -30.87
C ASP A 7 -1.25 18.08 -30.12
N ASP A 8 -2.12 19.09 -30.15
CA ASP A 8 -1.94 20.32 -29.39
C ASP A 8 -2.09 20.06 -27.89
N VAL A 9 -1.29 20.77 -27.08
CA VAL A 9 -1.38 20.73 -25.62
C VAL A 9 -2.73 21.27 -25.18
N ALA A 10 -3.47 20.45 -24.43
CA ALA A 10 -4.79 20.82 -23.90
C ALA A 10 -4.80 20.97 -22.38
N ILE A 11 -3.94 20.23 -21.67
CA ILE A 11 -3.89 20.24 -20.20
C ILE A 11 -2.45 20.41 -19.74
N LEU A 12 -2.26 21.32 -18.79
CA LEU A 12 -1.05 21.40 -17.96
C LEU A 12 -1.39 20.78 -16.62
N CYS A 13 -0.91 19.56 -16.38
CA CYS A 13 -1.17 18.84 -15.14
C CYS A 13 0.00 19.03 -14.17
N THR A 14 -0.26 19.55 -12.98
CA THR A 14 0.75 19.65 -11.92
C THR A 14 1.12 18.27 -11.42
N THR A 15 2.41 17.96 -11.45
CA THR A 15 2.99 16.75 -10.86
C THR A 15 3.89 17.14 -9.70
N SER A 16 3.69 16.51 -8.55
CA SER A 16 4.59 16.62 -7.41
C SER A 16 5.66 15.55 -7.55
N GLY A 17 6.69 15.84 -8.35
CA GLY A 17 7.96 15.13 -8.25
C GLY A 17 8.58 15.34 -6.86
N THR A 18 9.66 14.63 -6.56
CA THR A 18 10.35 14.75 -5.24
C THR A 18 11.06 16.09 -5.00
N THR A 19 10.82 17.08 -5.87
CA THR A 19 11.41 18.43 -5.87
C THR A 19 10.43 19.45 -5.30
N ALA A 20 10.94 20.44 -4.57
CA ALA A 20 10.15 21.54 -3.99
C ALA A 20 9.45 22.45 -5.03
N HIS A 21 9.76 22.25 -6.32
CA HIS A 21 9.15 22.96 -7.45
C HIS A 21 8.25 21.99 -8.23
N PRO A 22 6.93 22.24 -8.30
CA PRO A 22 6.02 21.41 -9.07
C PRO A 22 6.33 21.53 -10.57
N LYS A 23 6.42 20.40 -11.27
CA LYS A 23 6.53 20.38 -12.74
C LYS A 23 5.12 20.37 -13.34
N LEU A 24 4.97 20.89 -14.56
CA LEU A 24 3.71 20.90 -15.29
C LEU A 24 3.83 19.97 -16.49
N ALA A 25 3.22 18.78 -16.41
CA ALA A 25 3.18 17.84 -17.51
C ALA A 25 2.25 18.36 -18.62
N MET A 26 2.75 18.41 -19.85
CA MET A 26 1.99 18.84 -21.02
C MET A 26 1.26 17.65 -21.63
N LEU A 27 -0.07 17.68 -21.64
CA LEU A 27 -0.90 16.58 -22.13
C LEU A 27 -1.69 17.02 -23.37
N ALA A 28 -1.55 16.25 -24.45
CA ALA A 28 -2.28 16.49 -25.68
C ALA A 28 -3.69 15.89 -25.64
N ALA A 29 -4.69 16.60 -26.16
CA ALA A 29 -6.09 16.17 -26.13
C ALA A 29 -6.30 14.80 -26.81
N GLY A 30 -5.72 14.60 -27.99
CA GLY A 30 -5.81 13.36 -28.76
C GLY A 30 -5.17 12.17 -28.05
N ARG A 31 -4.03 12.38 -27.38
CA ARG A 31 -3.37 11.35 -26.55
C ARG A 31 -4.24 10.97 -25.35
N MET A 32 -4.81 11.96 -24.67
CA MET A 32 -5.74 11.76 -23.56
C MET A 32 -6.97 10.94 -23.99
N LEU A 33 -7.63 11.32 -25.07
CA LEU A 33 -8.81 10.61 -25.57
C LEU A 33 -8.48 9.16 -25.99
N ARG A 34 -7.34 8.94 -26.66
CA ARG A 34 -6.88 7.58 -26.99
C ARG A 34 -6.59 6.75 -25.75
N HIS A 35 -5.96 7.34 -24.73
CA HIS A 35 -5.72 6.66 -23.45
C HIS A 35 -7.04 6.29 -22.76
N CYS A 36 -8.01 7.21 -22.72
CA CYS A 36 -9.34 6.94 -22.17
C CYS A 36 -10.05 5.81 -22.94
N ALA A 37 -9.93 5.76 -24.26
CA ALA A 37 -10.49 4.68 -25.08
C ALA A 37 -9.81 3.32 -24.78
N THR A 38 -8.48 3.30 -24.63
CA THR A 38 -7.74 2.12 -24.16
C THR A 38 -8.23 1.68 -22.78
N TYR A 39 -8.42 2.62 -21.86
CA TYR A 39 -8.82 2.30 -20.50
C TYR A 39 -10.26 1.77 -20.44
N LEU A 40 -11.19 2.38 -21.19
CA LEU A 40 -12.56 1.91 -21.34
C LEU A 40 -12.66 0.55 -22.04
N ALA A 41 -11.70 0.18 -22.89
CA ALA A 41 -11.67 -1.18 -23.46
C ALA A 41 -11.33 -2.24 -22.40
N PHE A 42 -10.54 -1.86 -21.38
CA PHE A 42 -10.10 -2.76 -20.30
C PHE A 42 -11.07 -2.77 -19.09
N ASP A 43 -11.67 -1.63 -18.75
CA ASP A 43 -12.70 -1.50 -17.71
C ASP A 43 -13.95 -0.76 -18.25
N PRO A 44 -14.80 -1.44 -19.03
CA PRO A 44 -15.91 -0.82 -19.76
C PRO A 44 -16.85 0.02 -18.89
N LYS A 45 -17.20 1.20 -19.40
CA LYS A 45 -18.24 2.09 -18.89
C LYS A 45 -19.08 2.63 -20.05
N GLY A 46 -20.32 3.00 -19.77
CA GLY A 46 -21.26 3.56 -20.74
C GLY A 46 -22.19 4.62 -20.16
N PRO A 47 -23.24 5.02 -20.91
CA PRO A 47 -24.17 6.08 -20.49
C PRO A 47 -24.96 5.77 -19.21
N ASP A 48 -25.10 4.48 -18.88
CA ASP A 48 -25.78 4.03 -17.66
C ASP A 48 -24.85 4.02 -16.43
N ASP A 49 -23.55 4.26 -16.63
CA ASP A 49 -22.59 4.38 -15.54
C ASP A 49 -22.64 5.74 -14.87
N GLU A 50 -22.26 5.74 -13.61
CA GLU A 50 -22.33 6.87 -12.72
C GLU A 50 -21.07 6.93 -11.86
N TYR A 51 -20.39 8.07 -11.92
CA TYR A 51 -19.17 8.36 -11.20
C TYR A 51 -19.38 9.53 -10.25
N VAL A 52 -18.81 9.46 -9.06
CA VAL A 52 -18.75 10.58 -8.11
C VAL A 52 -17.29 11.05 -8.07
N SER A 53 -17.06 12.28 -8.50
CA SER A 53 -15.77 12.96 -8.43
C SER A 53 -15.49 13.33 -6.98
N VAL A 54 -14.50 12.66 -6.41
CA VAL A 54 -14.10 12.74 -4.99
C VAL A 54 -12.63 13.11 -4.83
N LEU A 55 -11.86 13.09 -5.93
CA LEU A 55 -10.49 13.55 -5.93
C LEU A 55 -10.43 15.00 -6.44
N PRO A 56 -9.36 15.73 -6.14
CA PRO A 56 -9.16 17.07 -6.68
C PRO A 56 -9.16 17.06 -8.22
N LEU A 57 -10.01 17.89 -8.82
CA LEU A 57 -10.13 18.02 -10.28
C LEU A 57 -8.78 18.22 -11.02
N PRO A 58 -7.77 18.93 -10.47
CA PRO A 58 -6.46 19.06 -11.13
C PRO A 58 -5.66 17.76 -11.25
N TRP A 59 -6.05 16.67 -10.58
CA TRP A 59 -5.33 15.40 -10.66
C TRP A 59 -5.60 14.69 -11.98
N ILE A 60 -4.57 14.02 -12.50
CA ILE A 60 -4.65 13.35 -13.80
C ILE A 60 -5.79 12.33 -13.89
N MET A 61 -6.06 11.59 -12.83
CA MET A 61 -7.15 10.59 -12.83
C MET A 61 -8.53 11.25 -12.95
N GLU A 62 -8.74 12.44 -12.38
CA GLU A 62 -9.99 13.19 -12.56
C GLU A 62 -10.10 13.76 -13.97
N GLN A 63 -8.99 14.21 -14.57
CA GLN A 63 -8.97 14.60 -15.99
C GLN A 63 -9.34 13.40 -16.90
N VAL A 64 -8.84 12.19 -16.58
CA VAL A 64 -9.20 10.97 -17.30
C VAL A 64 -10.67 10.60 -17.09
N TYR A 65 -11.18 10.61 -15.86
CA TYR A 65 -12.56 10.18 -15.58
C TYR A 65 -13.60 11.23 -15.94
N VAL A 66 -13.49 12.44 -15.38
CA VAL A 66 -14.50 13.50 -15.54
C VAL A 66 -14.52 14.01 -16.97
N LEU A 67 -13.36 14.39 -17.51
CA LEU A 67 -13.28 14.99 -18.84
C LEU A 67 -13.19 13.92 -19.93
N GLY A 68 -12.17 13.08 -19.89
CA GLY A 68 -11.90 12.11 -20.96
C GLY A 68 -12.98 11.04 -21.13
N GLN A 69 -13.21 10.24 -20.10
CA GLN A 69 -14.21 9.18 -20.11
C GLN A 69 -15.64 9.75 -20.12
N GLY A 70 -15.92 10.80 -19.34
CA GLY A 70 -17.21 11.49 -19.35
C GLY A 70 -17.65 11.90 -20.77
N LEU A 71 -16.72 12.42 -21.58
CA LEU A 71 -16.99 12.76 -22.99
C LEU A 71 -17.11 11.54 -23.92
N LEU A 72 -16.31 10.50 -23.70
CA LEU A 72 -16.27 9.33 -24.60
C LEU A 72 -17.39 8.33 -24.38
N CYS A 73 -17.67 7.95 -23.12
CA CYS A 73 -18.67 6.94 -22.79
C CYS A 73 -20.01 7.54 -22.33
N ARG A 74 -20.07 8.87 -22.12
CA ARG A 74 -21.27 9.61 -21.69
C ARG A 74 -21.79 9.19 -20.31
N MET A 75 -20.91 8.67 -19.46
CA MET A 75 -21.27 8.37 -18.07
C MET A 75 -21.68 9.64 -17.33
N LYS A 76 -22.55 9.49 -16.34
CA LYS A 76 -22.96 10.59 -15.46
C LYS A 76 -21.85 10.89 -14.47
N VAL A 77 -21.39 12.14 -14.46
CA VAL A 77 -20.39 12.63 -13.50
C VAL A 77 -21.09 13.51 -12.48
N ASN A 78 -20.97 13.13 -11.21
CA ASN A 78 -21.50 13.87 -10.08
C ASN A 78 -20.36 14.50 -9.29
N PHE A 79 -20.59 15.68 -8.75
CA PHE A 79 -19.64 16.36 -7.86
C PHE A 79 -20.21 16.39 -6.46
N VAL A 80 -19.38 16.09 -5.47
CA VAL A 80 -19.75 16.22 -4.06
C VAL A 80 -19.94 17.68 -3.69
N GLU A 81 -20.86 17.97 -2.77
CA GLU A 81 -21.15 19.34 -2.37
C GLU A 81 -19.98 19.94 -1.60
N GLN A 82 -19.43 19.19 -0.64
CA GLN A 82 -18.26 19.53 0.17
C GLN A 82 -17.48 18.26 0.56
N PRO A 83 -16.19 18.36 0.93
CA PRO A 83 -15.41 17.21 1.43
C PRO A 83 -16.07 16.49 2.62
N ASP A 84 -16.71 17.24 3.52
CA ASP A 84 -17.36 16.68 4.72
C ASP A 84 -18.69 15.96 4.40
N THR A 85 -19.33 16.28 3.28
CA THR A 85 -20.57 15.61 2.83
C THR A 85 -20.30 14.45 1.89
N MET A 86 -19.04 14.26 1.45
CA MET A 86 -18.63 13.29 0.42
C MET A 86 -19.28 11.91 0.56
N MET A 87 -19.27 11.30 1.76
CA MET A 87 -19.83 9.96 1.95
C MET A 87 -21.37 9.93 1.98
N ASN A 88 -22.03 11.04 2.35
CA ASN A 88 -23.48 11.15 2.27
C ASN A 88 -23.90 11.27 0.80
N ASP A 89 -23.26 12.16 0.05
CA ASP A 89 -23.50 12.37 -1.38
C ASP A 89 -23.24 11.07 -2.16
N PHE A 90 -22.12 10.41 -1.87
CA PHE A 90 -21.76 9.13 -2.46
C PHE A 90 -22.83 8.06 -2.20
N ARG A 91 -23.39 8.01 -0.99
CA ARG A 91 -24.44 7.05 -0.64
C ARG A 91 -25.76 7.37 -1.34
N GLU A 92 -26.14 8.63 -1.43
CA GLU A 92 -27.36 9.08 -2.11
C GLU A 92 -27.31 8.74 -3.61
N ILE A 93 -26.17 9.04 -4.24
CA ILE A 93 -25.96 8.80 -5.68
C ILE A 93 -25.82 7.29 -5.96
N ALA A 94 -25.16 6.56 -5.07
CA ALA A 94 -24.83 5.14 -5.21
C ALA A 94 -24.21 4.85 -6.60
N PRO A 95 -22.98 5.32 -6.87
CA PRO A 95 -22.35 5.22 -8.20
C PRO A 95 -22.09 3.78 -8.62
N THR A 96 -21.84 3.60 -9.92
CA THR A 96 -21.43 2.31 -10.49
C THR A 96 -19.91 2.15 -10.54
N PHE A 97 -19.17 3.25 -10.40
CA PHE A 97 -17.72 3.28 -10.42
C PHE A 97 -17.14 4.28 -9.41
N VAL A 98 -16.00 3.93 -8.77
CA VAL A 98 -15.27 4.82 -7.86
C VAL A 98 -13.76 4.58 -7.89
N LEU A 99 -12.99 5.66 -7.71
CA LEU A 99 -11.57 5.61 -7.34
C LEU A 99 -11.39 6.32 -6.00
N PHE A 100 -10.90 5.59 -5.01
CA PHE A 100 -10.53 6.16 -3.72
C PHE A 100 -9.04 5.92 -3.44
N ALA A 101 -8.39 6.88 -2.78
CA ALA A 101 -7.07 6.66 -2.22
C ALA A 101 -7.14 5.63 -1.07
N PRO A 102 -6.06 4.88 -0.79
CA PRO A 102 -6.05 3.86 0.27
C PRO A 102 -6.56 4.34 1.63
N ARG A 103 -6.21 5.57 2.03
CA ARG A 103 -6.65 6.16 3.30
C ARG A 103 -8.17 6.26 3.41
N VAL A 104 -8.88 6.52 2.32
CA VAL A 104 -10.34 6.60 2.31
C VAL A 104 -10.94 5.21 2.50
N TRP A 105 -10.42 4.19 1.81
CA TRP A 105 -10.80 2.79 2.04
C TRP A 105 -10.55 2.36 3.49
N GLU A 106 -9.39 2.69 4.05
CA GLU A 106 -9.04 2.39 5.44
C GLU A 106 -9.97 3.08 6.44
N SER A 107 -10.28 4.36 6.21
CA SER A 107 -11.23 5.13 7.04
C SER A 107 -12.62 4.49 7.01
N ILE A 108 -13.14 4.15 5.83
CA ILE A 108 -14.45 3.50 5.69
C ILE A 108 -14.46 2.15 6.43
N ALA A 109 -13.41 1.34 6.30
CA ALA A 109 -13.31 0.07 7.00
C ALA A 109 -13.24 0.26 8.53
N ALA A 110 -12.52 1.29 9.02
CA ALA A 110 -12.47 1.62 10.43
C ALA A 110 -13.83 2.07 10.98
N ASP A 111 -14.54 2.93 10.24
CA ASP A 111 -15.88 3.41 10.62
C ASP A 111 -16.90 2.28 10.67
N VAL A 112 -16.86 1.34 9.72
CA VAL A 112 -17.71 0.14 9.76
C VAL A 112 -17.41 -0.66 11.03
N ARG A 113 -16.14 -0.92 11.34
CA ARG A 113 -15.75 -1.68 12.54
C ARG A 113 -16.22 -1.00 13.82
N ALA A 114 -16.03 0.32 13.94
CA ALA A 114 -16.50 1.09 15.09
C ALA A 114 -18.02 1.00 15.27
N ARG A 115 -18.79 1.21 14.19
CA ARG A 115 -20.26 1.10 14.23
C ARG A 115 -20.77 -0.30 14.54
N VAL A 116 -20.02 -1.34 14.17
CA VAL A 116 -20.34 -2.72 14.58
C VAL A 116 -20.07 -2.91 16.07
N MET A 117 -18.96 -2.41 16.61
CA MET A 117 -18.65 -2.48 18.04
C MET A 117 -19.74 -1.80 18.89
N ASP A 118 -20.32 -0.71 18.41
CA ASP A 118 -21.41 0.01 19.09
C ASP A 118 -22.81 -0.61 18.84
N SER A 119 -22.88 -1.70 18.08
CA SER A 119 -24.14 -2.38 17.76
C SER A 119 -24.51 -3.46 18.78
N SER A 120 -25.73 -4.00 18.68
CA SER A 120 -26.20 -5.04 19.60
C SER A 120 -25.36 -6.33 19.48
N PRO A 121 -25.23 -7.14 20.55
CA PRO A 121 -24.43 -8.38 20.53
C PRO A 121 -24.79 -9.34 19.40
N LEU A 122 -26.07 -9.39 19.02
CA LEU A 122 -26.54 -10.18 17.88
C LEU A 122 -25.96 -9.67 16.55
N LYS A 123 -25.93 -8.35 16.34
CA LYS A 123 -25.36 -7.74 15.12
C LYS A 123 -23.85 -7.92 15.06
N GLN A 124 -23.16 -7.81 16.19
CA GLN A 124 -21.73 -8.12 16.30
C GLN A 124 -21.45 -9.57 15.90
N SER A 125 -22.18 -10.52 16.49
CA SER A 125 -22.03 -11.96 16.19
C SER A 125 -22.32 -12.28 14.72
N LEU A 126 -23.37 -11.67 14.15
CA LEU A 126 -23.70 -11.83 12.72
C LEU A 126 -22.60 -11.26 11.83
N TYR A 127 -22.04 -10.09 12.17
CA TYR A 127 -20.94 -9.49 11.43
C TYR A 127 -19.68 -10.36 11.49
N GLU A 128 -19.29 -10.85 12.67
CA GLU A 128 -18.11 -11.71 12.82
C GLU A 128 -18.25 -13.01 12.02
N LEU A 129 -19.40 -13.69 12.16
CA LEU A 129 -19.68 -14.92 11.40
C LEU A 129 -19.73 -14.65 9.90
N GLY A 130 -20.35 -13.54 9.49
CA GLY A 130 -20.43 -13.14 8.10
C GLY A 130 -19.07 -12.82 7.49
N MET A 131 -18.25 -12.04 8.18
CA MET A 131 -16.87 -11.75 7.74
C MET A 131 -16.02 -13.01 7.64
N LYS A 132 -16.09 -13.90 8.64
CA LYS A 132 -15.36 -15.19 8.60
C LYS A 132 -15.78 -16.03 7.39
N THR A 133 -17.09 -16.10 7.13
CA THR A 133 -17.64 -16.87 5.99
C THR A 133 -17.28 -16.22 4.66
N GLY A 134 -17.38 -14.89 4.56
CA GLY A 134 -17.02 -14.12 3.38
C GLY A 134 -15.55 -14.25 3.01
N LEU A 135 -14.64 -14.11 3.97
CA LEU A 135 -13.21 -14.30 3.76
C LEU A 135 -12.87 -15.74 3.37
N SER A 136 -13.53 -16.73 3.98
CA SER A 136 -13.34 -18.14 3.60
C SER A 136 -13.85 -18.47 2.19
N ALA A 137 -14.94 -17.83 1.77
CA ALA A 137 -15.43 -17.95 0.39
C ALA A 137 -14.48 -17.29 -0.60
N LEU A 138 -14.00 -16.08 -0.28
CA LEU A 138 -13.04 -15.32 -1.11
C LEU A 138 -11.73 -16.09 -1.30
N ALA A 139 -11.23 -16.76 -0.25
CA ALA A 139 -10.04 -17.62 -0.35
C ALA A 139 -10.21 -18.80 -1.33
N ARG A 140 -11.44 -19.15 -1.70
CA ARG A 140 -11.77 -20.14 -2.74
C ARG A 140 -12.28 -19.47 -4.02
N THR A 141 -11.97 -18.19 -4.22
CA THR A 141 -12.41 -17.34 -5.34
C THR A 141 -13.92 -17.39 -5.58
N ARG A 142 -14.71 -17.38 -4.49
CA ARG A 142 -16.18 -17.43 -4.50
C ARG A 142 -16.78 -16.40 -3.55
N HIS A 143 -18.07 -16.13 -3.69
CA HIS A 143 -18.87 -15.41 -2.71
C HIS A 143 -19.88 -16.34 -2.04
N SER A 144 -20.29 -16.00 -0.81
CA SER A 144 -21.32 -16.73 -0.05
C SER A 144 -22.68 -16.06 -0.25
N PRO A 145 -23.64 -16.65 -1.00
CA PRO A 145 -24.94 -16.02 -1.26
C PRO A 145 -25.76 -15.77 0.02
N LEU A 146 -25.64 -16.67 0.99
CA LEU A 146 -26.32 -16.55 2.29
C LEU A 146 -25.78 -15.36 3.09
N THR A 147 -24.45 -15.25 3.18
CA THR A 147 -23.79 -14.13 3.87
C THR A 147 -24.05 -12.81 3.15
N ASP A 148 -24.07 -12.84 1.83
CA ASP A 148 -24.39 -11.68 1.00
C ASP A 148 -25.78 -11.14 1.33
N THR A 149 -26.77 -12.04 1.33
CA THR A 149 -28.18 -11.68 1.59
C THR A 149 -28.40 -11.18 3.01
N LEU A 150 -27.78 -11.82 4.01
CA LEU A 150 -28.02 -11.52 5.43
C LEU A 150 -27.21 -10.34 5.97
N LEU A 151 -26.06 -10.02 5.37
CA LEU A 151 -25.12 -9.04 5.90
C LEU A 151 -24.57 -8.09 4.84
N PHE A 152 -23.87 -8.61 3.83
CA PHE A 152 -23.06 -7.74 2.96
C PHE A 152 -23.91 -6.83 2.07
N ARG A 153 -25.08 -7.27 1.63
CA ARG A 153 -26.02 -6.41 0.90
C ARG A 153 -26.41 -5.16 1.70
N ALA A 154 -26.73 -5.33 2.99
CA ALA A 154 -27.10 -4.21 3.85
C ALA A 154 -25.90 -3.31 4.18
N LEU A 155 -24.70 -3.87 4.31
CA LEU A 155 -23.47 -3.09 4.49
C LEU A 155 -23.14 -2.28 3.24
N ARG A 156 -23.16 -2.89 2.05
CA ARG A 156 -22.95 -2.19 0.78
C ARG A 156 -23.95 -1.05 0.60
N ASP A 157 -25.22 -1.28 0.92
CA ASP A 157 -26.27 -0.25 0.87
C ASP A 157 -26.00 0.94 1.77
N ARG A 158 -25.56 0.70 3.00
CA ARG A 158 -25.18 1.76 3.93
C ARG A 158 -23.95 2.56 3.49
N LEU A 159 -23.09 1.96 2.68
CA LEU A 159 -21.87 2.58 2.17
C LEU A 159 -22.04 3.21 0.78
N GLY A 160 -23.20 3.04 0.13
CA GLY A 160 -23.40 3.46 -1.27
C GLY A 160 -22.77 2.51 -2.29
N PHE A 161 -22.37 1.30 -1.89
CA PHE A 161 -21.66 0.34 -2.73
C PHE A 161 -22.57 -0.66 -3.46
N THR A 162 -23.89 -0.57 -3.30
CA THR A 162 -24.84 -1.55 -3.87
C THR A 162 -24.79 -1.63 -5.39
N ARG A 163 -24.49 -0.51 -6.06
CA ARG A 163 -24.45 -0.40 -7.52
C ARG A 163 -23.04 -0.49 -8.11
N LEU A 164 -22.00 -0.57 -7.27
CA LEU A 164 -20.62 -0.60 -7.74
C LEU A 164 -20.37 -1.86 -8.58
N ARG A 165 -19.91 -1.63 -9.82
CA ARG A 165 -19.45 -2.65 -10.76
C ARG A 165 -17.94 -2.62 -10.94
N SER A 166 -17.30 -1.49 -10.66
CA SER A 166 -15.85 -1.35 -10.62
C SER A 166 -15.46 -0.40 -9.49
N ALA A 167 -14.49 -0.79 -8.69
CA ALA A 167 -13.92 0.07 -7.66
C ALA A 167 -12.40 -0.01 -7.76
N ALA A 168 -11.72 1.11 -7.64
CA ALA A 168 -10.27 1.18 -7.76
C ALA A 168 -9.61 1.83 -6.55
N THR A 169 -8.36 1.43 -6.30
CA THR A 169 -7.42 2.09 -5.40
C THR A 169 -6.10 2.34 -6.10
N GLY A 170 -5.43 3.44 -5.79
CA GLY A 170 -4.14 3.80 -6.38
C GLY A 170 -3.46 4.95 -5.65
N GLY A 171 -2.26 5.32 -6.09
CA GLY A 171 -1.46 6.40 -5.50
C GLY A 171 -0.63 6.00 -4.26
N SER A 172 -1.02 4.95 -3.55
CA SER A 172 -0.17 4.25 -2.58
C SER A 172 -0.67 2.81 -2.37
N ALA A 173 0.06 2.01 -1.60
CA ALA A 173 -0.39 0.66 -1.23
C ALA A 173 -1.59 0.71 -0.29
N LEU A 174 -2.56 -0.21 -0.49
CA LEU A 174 -3.66 -0.47 0.44
C LEU A 174 -3.38 -1.74 1.22
N GLY A 175 -3.63 -1.73 2.53
CA GLY A 175 -3.41 -2.91 3.36
C GLY A 175 -4.22 -4.13 2.90
N PRO A 176 -3.63 -5.33 2.87
CA PRO A 176 -4.27 -6.53 2.33
C PRO A 176 -5.53 -6.91 3.11
N ASP A 177 -5.59 -6.63 4.41
CA ASP A 177 -6.78 -6.89 5.22
C ASP A 177 -7.93 -5.96 4.86
N THR A 178 -7.66 -4.68 4.61
CA THR A 178 -8.67 -3.73 4.13
C THR A 178 -9.12 -4.10 2.71
N PHE A 179 -8.19 -4.48 1.83
CA PHE A 179 -8.50 -4.95 0.49
C PHE A 179 -9.42 -6.19 0.53
N LYS A 180 -9.02 -7.22 1.28
CA LYS A 180 -9.80 -8.46 1.47
C LYS A 180 -11.13 -8.22 2.16
N PHE A 181 -11.22 -7.24 3.06
CA PHE A 181 -12.48 -6.86 3.71
C PHE A 181 -13.52 -6.38 2.67
N PHE A 182 -13.15 -5.47 1.78
CA PHE A 182 -14.05 -4.98 0.74
C PHE A 182 -14.36 -6.05 -0.32
N GLN A 183 -13.35 -6.82 -0.74
CA GLN A 183 -13.54 -7.96 -1.65
C GLN A 183 -14.48 -9.02 -1.07
N ALA A 184 -14.33 -9.39 0.21
CA ALA A 184 -15.22 -10.33 0.88
C ALA A 184 -16.66 -9.79 0.97
N MET A 185 -16.79 -8.47 1.17
CA MET A 185 -18.07 -7.76 1.10
C MET A 185 -18.63 -7.68 -0.33
N GLY A 186 -17.97 -8.23 -1.35
CA GLY A 186 -18.45 -8.19 -2.74
C GLY A 186 -18.28 -6.83 -3.43
N VAL A 187 -17.41 -5.96 -2.90
CA VAL A 187 -16.98 -4.75 -3.62
C VAL A 187 -15.93 -5.17 -4.67
N PRO A 188 -16.08 -4.81 -5.95
CA PRO A 188 -15.16 -5.18 -7.03
C PRO A 188 -13.89 -4.31 -7.00
N LEU A 189 -13.18 -4.33 -5.87
CA LEU A 189 -12.01 -3.49 -5.61
C LEU A 189 -10.75 -4.00 -6.33
N ARG A 190 -10.14 -3.14 -7.14
CA ARG A 190 -8.96 -3.42 -7.95
C ARG A 190 -7.87 -2.39 -7.65
N THR A 191 -6.61 -2.77 -7.79
CA THR A 191 -5.49 -1.83 -7.69
C THR A 191 -5.04 -1.42 -9.09
N LEU A 192 -4.78 -0.12 -9.25
CA LEU A 192 -4.15 0.45 -10.44
C LEU A 192 -2.81 1.09 -10.09
N TYR A 193 -1.96 1.22 -11.10
CA TYR A 193 -0.73 1.99 -11.01
C TYR A 193 -0.51 2.84 -12.26
N GLY A 194 0.06 4.02 -12.03
CA GLY A 194 0.06 5.12 -12.97
C GLY A 194 0.73 6.37 -12.42
N GLN A 195 1.18 7.23 -13.33
CA GLN A 195 1.78 8.53 -13.03
C GLN A 195 1.14 9.61 -13.89
N THR A 196 1.42 10.88 -13.62
CA THR A 196 0.85 11.98 -14.44
C THR A 196 1.38 11.92 -15.87
N GLU A 197 2.65 11.58 -16.02
CA GLU A 197 3.45 11.50 -17.22
C GLU A 197 2.92 10.41 -18.19
N THR A 198 2.20 9.41 -17.66
CA THR A 198 1.56 8.31 -18.39
C THR A 198 0.05 8.49 -18.59
N LEU A 199 -0.48 9.70 -18.35
CA LEU A 199 -1.92 9.98 -18.31
C LEU A 199 -2.68 9.20 -17.22
N GLY A 200 -2.05 8.97 -16.08
CA GLY A 200 -2.64 8.20 -14.99
C GLY A 200 -2.38 6.71 -15.15
N ALA A 201 -3.41 5.90 -14.90
CA ALA A 201 -3.28 4.45 -14.81
C ALA A 201 -2.88 3.80 -16.14
N TYR A 202 -1.78 3.04 -16.16
CA TYR A 202 -1.40 2.19 -17.29
C TYR A 202 -1.35 0.71 -16.93
N THR A 203 -1.51 0.39 -15.63
CA THR A 203 -1.89 -0.95 -15.17
C THR A 203 -3.16 -0.93 -14.35
N LEU A 204 -3.90 -2.04 -14.39
CA LEU A 204 -5.04 -2.33 -13.53
C LEU A 204 -5.18 -3.84 -13.38
N HIS A 205 -5.61 -4.34 -12.22
CA HIS A 205 -5.96 -5.76 -12.08
C HIS A 205 -7.07 -6.15 -13.06
N PRO A 206 -7.04 -7.27 -13.78
CA PRO A 206 -8.18 -7.73 -14.55
C PRO A 206 -9.39 -8.05 -13.65
N GLU A 207 -10.60 -8.01 -14.20
CA GLU A 207 -11.81 -8.41 -13.47
C GLU A 207 -11.67 -9.85 -12.95
N GLY A 208 -12.00 -10.07 -11.67
CA GLY A 208 -11.91 -11.37 -11.01
C GLY A 208 -10.49 -11.87 -10.73
N HIS A 209 -9.44 -11.19 -11.21
CA HIS A 209 -8.04 -11.61 -11.06
C HIS A 209 -7.26 -10.54 -10.30
N VAL A 210 -7.54 -10.45 -9.00
CA VAL A 210 -6.95 -9.46 -8.10
C VAL A 210 -5.93 -10.12 -7.18
N ASP A 211 -4.80 -9.44 -6.98
CA ASP A 211 -3.82 -9.78 -5.96
C ASP A 211 -3.56 -8.51 -5.14
N PRO A 212 -3.84 -8.51 -3.82
CA PRO A 212 -3.62 -7.34 -2.95
C PRO A 212 -2.18 -6.80 -2.97
N ASP A 213 -1.21 -7.64 -3.35
CA ASP A 213 0.21 -7.30 -3.35
C ASP A 213 0.71 -6.77 -4.71
N THR A 214 -0.13 -6.72 -5.74
CA THR A 214 0.24 -6.28 -7.10
C THR A 214 -0.62 -5.10 -7.57
N THR A 215 -0.24 -4.55 -8.71
CA THR A 215 -0.94 -3.44 -9.40
C THR A 215 -1.54 -3.88 -10.75
N GLY A 216 -1.62 -5.20 -10.95
CA GLY A 216 -2.21 -5.81 -12.13
C GLY A 216 -1.29 -5.85 -13.34
N VAL A 217 -1.91 -5.69 -14.51
CA VAL A 217 -1.27 -5.87 -15.82
C VAL A 217 -1.46 -4.62 -16.66
N ALA A 218 -0.67 -4.48 -17.73
CA ALA A 218 -0.83 -3.41 -18.70
C ALA A 218 -2.26 -3.37 -19.27
N LEU A 219 -2.85 -2.19 -19.41
CA LEU A 219 -4.22 -2.02 -19.93
C LEU A 219 -4.39 -2.45 -21.39
N SER A 220 -3.29 -2.51 -22.16
CA SER A 220 -3.27 -2.98 -23.53
C SER A 220 -1.88 -3.45 -23.94
N ASP A 221 -1.80 -4.19 -25.03
CA ASP A 221 -0.57 -4.61 -25.70
C ASP A 221 0.33 -3.45 -26.19
N ARG A 222 -0.24 -2.24 -26.36
CA ARG A 222 0.50 -1.03 -26.73
C ARG A 222 1.21 -0.34 -25.56
N ILE A 223 1.03 -0.84 -24.34
CA ILE A 223 1.70 -0.34 -23.14
C ILE A 223 2.80 -1.34 -22.81
N GLU A 224 4.02 -0.93 -23.12
CA GLU A 224 5.21 -1.71 -22.82
C GLU A 224 5.72 -1.32 -21.43
N ILE A 225 5.96 -2.32 -20.59
CA ILE A 225 6.52 -2.15 -19.25
C ILE A 225 7.71 -3.08 -19.14
N ARG A 226 8.86 -2.55 -18.73
CA ARG A 226 10.07 -3.36 -18.47
C ARG A 226 10.70 -2.95 -17.15
N ILE A 227 11.50 -3.85 -16.59
CA ILE A 227 12.31 -3.56 -15.41
C ILE A 227 13.74 -3.30 -15.88
N ASP A 228 14.26 -2.12 -15.59
CA ASP A 228 15.60 -1.69 -15.95
C ASP A 228 16.59 -1.93 -14.83
N ASN A 229 17.81 -2.33 -15.21
CA ASN A 229 18.89 -2.69 -14.30
C ASN A 229 18.44 -3.55 -13.10
N PRO A 230 17.73 -4.67 -13.34
CA PRO A 230 17.26 -5.53 -12.27
C PRO A 230 18.42 -6.12 -11.46
N ASP A 231 18.24 -6.25 -10.16
CA ASP A 231 19.12 -7.05 -9.32
C ASP A 231 18.94 -8.56 -9.60
N ILE A 232 19.65 -9.40 -8.84
CA ILE A 232 19.60 -10.87 -9.00
C ILE A 232 18.20 -11.47 -8.76
N HIS A 233 17.27 -10.71 -8.17
CA HIS A 233 15.89 -11.12 -7.89
C HIS A 233 14.87 -10.41 -8.79
N GLY A 234 15.33 -9.68 -9.81
CA GLY A 234 14.46 -9.02 -10.77
C GLY A 234 13.96 -7.64 -10.33
N VAL A 235 14.45 -7.08 -9.22
CA VAL A 235 14.05 -5.76 -8.73
C VAL A 235 14.88 -4.67 -9.39
N GLY A 236 14.21 -3.78 -10.12
CA GLY A 236 14.84 -2.66 -10.80
C GLY A 236 13.89 -1.50 -10.99
N GLU A 237 14.29 -0.51 -11.78
CA GLU A 237 13.43 0.63 -12.10
C GLU A 237 12.33 0.20 -13.09
N ILE A 238 11.09 0.61 -12.84
CA ILE A 238 9.99 0.39 -13.77
C ILE A 238 10.13 1.42 -14.90
N LEU A 239 10.30 0.95 -16.13
CA LEU A 239 10.22 1.78 -17.33
C LEU A 239 8.92 1.50 -18.05
N VAL A 240 8.30 2.55 -18.57
CA VAL A 240 7.05 2.45 -19.32
C VAL A 240 7.14 3.21 -20.63
N ARG A 241 6.59 2.61 -21.69
CA ARG A 241 6.47 3.25 -23.00
C ARG A 241 5.10 2.96 -23.59
N HIS A 242 4.41 4.03 -23.98
CA HIS A 242 3.16 3.91 -24.74
C HIS A 242 2.92 5.19 -25.56
N PRO A 243 2.13 5.12 -26.65
CA PRO A 243 1.97 6.23 -27.61
C PRO A 243 1.23 7.46 -27.06
N ASN A 244 0.67 7.36 -25.85
CA ASN A 244 -0.16 8.42 -25.25
C ASN A 244 0.54 9.15 -24.10
N MET A 245 1.83 8.90 -23.83
CA MET A 245 2.56 9.62 -22.78
C MET A 245 2.51 11.14 -22.98
N PHE A 246 2.76 11.90 -21.91
CA PHE A 246 2.93 13.36 -21.95
C PHE A 246 3.94 13.83 -23.02
N LEU A 247 3.89 15.12 -23.34
CA LEU A 247 4.79 15.76 -24.30
C LEU A 247 6.08 16.31 -23.65
N GLY A 248 6.32 15.98 -22.39
CA GLY A 248 7.34 16.61 -21.54
C GLY A 248 6.76 17.65 -20.60
N TYR A 249 7.64 18.36 -19.90
CA TYR A 249 7.29 19.39 -18.94
C TYR A 249 7.32 20.79 -19.53
N TYR A 250 6.31 21.59 -19.21
CA TYR A 250 6.17 22.96 -19.69
C TYR A 250 7.35 23.82 -19.24
N LYS A 251 8.05 24.43 -20.22
CA LYS A 251 9.24 25.27 -20.02
C LYS A 251 10.36 24.59 -19.20
N ASN A 252 10.43 23.26 -19.22
CA ASN A 252 11.46 22.51 -18.52
C ASN A 252 11.97 21.31 -19.37
N PRO A 253 12.73 21.59 -20.44
CA PRO A 253 13.25 20.56 -21.33
C PRO A 253 14.27 19.64 -20.63
N GLU A 254 15.06 20.16 -19.68
CA GLU A 254 16.03 19.38 -18.90
C GLU A 254 15.34 18.28 -18.08
N ALA A 255 14.28 18.63 -17.35
CA ALA A 255 13.50 17.63 -16.62
C ALA A 255 12.79 16.63 -17.55
N SER A 256 12.46 17.05 -18.78
CA SER A 256 11.81 16.16 -19.75
C SER A 256 12.79 15.12 -20.29
N ALA A 257 14.01 15.54 -20.60
CA ALA A 257 15.08 14.66 -21.05
C ALA A 257 15.61 13.75 -19.92
N ALA A 258 15.52 14.19 -18.65
CA ALA A 258 15.88 13.37 -17.51
C ALA A 258 14.89 12.24 -17.24
N ASP A 259 13.60 12.46 -17.50
CA ASP A 259 12.56 11.47 -17.23
C ASP A 259 12.26 10.60 -18.48
N ILE A 260 12.60 11.03 -19.70
CA ILE A 260 12.39 10.27 -20.95
C ILE A 260 13.73 9.99 -21.67
N GLU A 261 14.09 8.71 -21.81
CA GLU A 261 15.27 8.25 -22.53
C GLU A 261 14.86 7.19 -23.58
N ASP A 262 15.27 7.37 -24.85
CA ASP A 262 14.91 6.46 -25.96
C ASP A 262 13.41 6.12 -26.07
N GLY A 263 12.57 7.09 -25.71
CA GLY A 263 11.11 6.95 -25.70
C GLY A 263 10.55 6.13 -24.54
N TRP A 264 11.38 5.74 -23.57
CA TRP A 264 10.96 5.14 -22.30
C TRP A 264 10.89 6.21 -21.23
N LEU A 265 9.79 6.21 -20.47
CA LEU A 265 9.69 6.99 -19.25
C LEU A 265 10.34 6.22 -18.10
N HIS A 266 11.32 6.86 -17.47
CA HIS A 266 11.91 6.46 -16.19
C HIS A 266 10.97 6.87 -15.06
N SER A 267 10.21 5.90 -14.55
CA SER A 267 9.18 6.17 -13.54
C SER A 267 9.77 6.69 -12.21
N GLY A 268 11.04 6.39 -11.96
CA GLY A 268 11.71 6.55 -10.67
C GLY A 268 11.13 5.65 -9.56
N ASP A 269 10.25 4.71 -9.91
CA ASP A 269 9.66 3.71 -9.02
C ASP A 269 10.34 2.36 -9.29
N ALA A 270 10.61 1.62 -8.22
CA ALA A 270 11.17 0.29 -8.28
C ALA A 270 10.06 -0.77 -8.25
N GLY A 271 10.27 -1.85 -8.99
CA GLY A 271 9.34 -2.97 -9.03
C GLY A 271 9.91 -4.20 -9.70
N TYR A 272 9.06 -5.22 -9.77
CA TYR A 272 9.32 -6.48 -10.44
C TYR A 272 8.00 -7.11 -10.91
N PHE A 273 8.07 -8.11 -11.77
CA PHE A 273 6.91 -8.92 -12.13
C PHE A 273 6.87 -10.19 -11.29
N ASN A 274 5.71 -10.50 -10.70
CA ASN A 274 5.51 -11.78 -10.02
C ASN A 274 5.36 -12.95 -11.02
N ASP A 275 5.24 -14.17 -10.49
CA ASP A 275 5.10 -15.39 -11.30
C ASP A 275 3.88 -15.36 -12.23
N SER A 276 2.82 -14.65 -11.82
CA SER A 276 1.59 -14.42 -12.60
C SER A 276 1.70 -13.25 -13.60
N LYS A 277 2.91 -12.72 -13.83
CA LYS A 277 3.20 -11.57 -14.70
C LYS A 277 2.43 -10.29 -14.33
N GLN A 278 2.08 -10.13 -13.05
CA GLN A 278 1.52 -8.90 -12.52
C GLN A 278 2.64 -8.01 -11.95
N LEU A 279 2.53 -6.70 -12.17
CA LEU A 279 3.51 -5.73 -11.71
C LEU A 279 3.38 -5.50 -10.20
N VAL A 280 4.47 -5.70 -9.46
CA VAL A 280 4.61 -5.30 -8.06
C VAL A 280 5.40 -4.01 -8.00
N VAL A 281 4.81 -2.97 -7.40
CA VAL A 281 5.47 -1.69 -7.16
C VAL A 281 5.92 -1.65 -5.71
N ILE A 282 7.20 -1.38 -5.49
CA ILE A 282 7.83 -1.43 -4.18
C ILE A 282 7.84 -0.04 -3.55
N ASP A 283 8.68 0.84 -4.10
CA ASP A 283 8.94 2.19 -3.58
C ASP A 283 9.72 3.00 -4.63
N ARG A 284 10.19 4.20 -4.31
CA ARG A 284 11.10 4.95 -5.18
C ARG A 284 12.46 4.24 -5.30
N ILE A 285 13.03 4.24 -6.51
CA ILE A 285 14.35 3.63 -6.77
C ILE A 285 15.45 4.21 -5.87
N LYS A 286 15.39 5.52 -5.59
CA LYS A 286 16.32 6.24 -4.72
C LYS A 286 16.19 5.91 -3.23
N ASP A 287 15.05 5.34 -2.83
CA ASP A 287 14.73 5.00 -1.44
C ASP A 287 15.02 3.51 -1.16
N LEU A 288 15.52 2.75 -2.15
CA LEU A 288 15.99 1.38 -1.96
C LEU A 288 17.33 1.35 -1.19
N ALA A 289 17.47 0.32 -0.37
CA ALA A 289 18.73 -0.08 0.24
C ALA A 289 19.23 -1.38 -0.42
N GLU A 290 20.52 -1.65 -0.25
CA GLU A 290 21.19 -2.83 -0.79
C GLU A 290 21.81 -3.66 0.33
N THR A 291 21.64 -4.99 0.28
CA THR A 291 22.30 -5.93 1.18
C THR A 291 23.79 -6.05 0.83
N ALA A 292 24.59 -6.70 1.69
CA ALA A 292 25.99 -7.00 1.36
C ALA A 292 26.14 -7.92 0.13
N ARG A 293 25.05 -8.57 -0.29
CA ARG A 293 24.97 -9.49 -1.43
C ARG A 293 24.49 -8.81 -2.72
N GLY A 294 24.25 -7.50 -2.70
CA GLY A 294 23.74 -6.78 -3.86
C GLY A 294 22.22 -6.86 -4.07
N GLU A 295 21.48 -7.38 -3.09
CA GLU A 295 20.02 -7.52 -3.19
C GLU A 295 19.35 -6.22 -2.78
N ARG A 296 18.41 -5.74 -3.60
CA ARG A 296 17.70 -4.48 -3.37
C ARG A 296 16.41 -4.72 -2.61
N PHE A 297 16.15 -3.85 -1.64
CA PHE A 297 14.91 -3.86 -0.87
C PHE A 297 14.51 -2.43 -0.47
N SER A 298 13.21 -2.16 -0.34
CA SER A 298 12.75 -0.94 0.33
C SER A 298 12.48 -1.24 1.81
N PRO A 299 13.21 -0.62 2.75
CA PRO A 299 12.87 -0.70 4.16
C PRO A 299 11.44 -0.22 4.41
N GLN A 300 11.01 0.87 3.79
CA GLN A 300 9.68 1.46 4.02
C GLN A 300 8.55 0.56 3.50
N TYR A 301 8.75 -0.10 2.36
CA TYR A 301 7.79 -1.09 1.83
C TYR A 301 7.58 -2.25 2.82
N LEU A 302 8.67 -2.85 3.29
CA LEU A 302 8.63 -3.95 4.26
C LEU A 302 8.05 -3.51 5.61
N GLU A 303 8.43 -2.32 6.07
CA GLU A 303 7.88 -1.74 7.30
C GLU A 303 6.38 -1.51 7.20
N ASN A 304 5.89 -1.00 6.08
CA ASN A 304 4.46 -0.77 5.87
C ASN A 304 3.69 -2.09 5.77
N LYS A 305 4.24 -3.11 5.09
CA LYS A 305 3.63 -4.45 5.06
C LYS A 305 3.46 -5.05 6.46
N LEU A 306 4.49 -4.95 7.30
CA LEU A 306 4.42 -5.39 8.70
C LEU A 306 3.40 -4.58 9.51
N LYS A 307 3.36 -3.24 9.32
CA LYS A 307 2.43 -2.34 10.02
C LYS A 307 0.97 -2.51 9.62
N PHE A 308 0.63 -3.24 8.56
CA PHE A 308 -0.75 -3.65 8.31
C PHE A 308 -1.28 -4.59 9.40
N SER A 309 -0.39 -5.29 10.13
CA SER A 309 -0.79 -6.03 11.32
C SER A 309 -1.30 -5.07 12.41
N PRO A 310 -2.49 -5.29 12.99
CA PRO A 310 -3.00 -4.44 14.06
C PRO A 310 -2.12 -4.51 15.32
N TYR A 311 -1.31 -5.56 15.46
CA TYR A 311 -0.44 -5.76 16.61
C TYR A 311 0.89 -4.99 16.53
N ILE A 312 1.26 -4.49 15.35
CA ILE A 312 2.52 -3.77 15.12
C ILE A 312 2.24 -2.27 15.09
N ALA A 313 2.89 -1.51 15.98
CA ALA A 313 2.78 -0.04 16.01
C ALA A 313 3.78 0.60 15.03
N GLU A 314 5.05 0.24 15.20
CA GLU A 314 6.15 0.68 14.36
C GLU A 314 7.10 -0.49 14.15
N THR A 315 7.89 -0.40 13.10
CA THR A 315 8.94 -1.38 12.81
C THR A 315 10.07 -0.70 12.07
N VAL A 316 11.29 -1.15 12.33
CA VAL A 316 12.48 -0.73 11.59
C VAL A 316 13.06 -1.95 10.91
N VAL A 317 13.11 -1.92 9.59
CA VAL A 317 13.76 -2.97 8.81
C VAL A 317 15.22 -2.60 8.59
N LEU A 318 16.08 -3.56 8.93
CA LEU A 318 17.53 -3.51 8.85
C LEU A 318 18.00 -4.45 7.72
N GLY A 319 19.15 -4.13 7.12
CA GLY A 319 19.70 -4.97 6.05
C GLY A 319 20.74 -4.27 5.17
N ALA A 320 20.80 -2.94 5.20
CA ALA A 320 21.73 -2.16 4.38
C ALA A 320 23.18 -2.56 4.72
N GLY A 321 23.92 -3.07 3.73
CA GLY A 321 25.28 -3.57 3.89
C GLY A 321 25.41 -4.80 4.79
N ARG A 322 24.33 -5.57 4.99
CA ARG A 322 24.31 -6.79 5.82
C ARG A 322 23.85 -7.99 4.97
N ASP A 323 24.17 -9.21 5.40
CA ASP A 323 23.88 -10.43 4.62
C ASP A 323 22.38 -10.77 4.54
N THR A 324 21.61 -10.38 5.56
CA THR A 324 20.21 -10.76 5.71
C THR A 324 19.39 -9.61 6.28
N LEU A 325 18.08 -9.60 5.98
CA LEU A 325 17.18 -8.62 6.54
C LEU A 325 16.78 -8.98 7.98
N ALA A 326 16.66 -7.97 8.83
CA ALA A 326 16.15 -8.11 10.19
C ALA A 326 15.12 -7.03 10.51
N ALA A 327 14.27 -7.25 11.50
CA ALA A 327 13.27 -6.28 11.93
C ALA A 327 13.31 -6.02 13.44
N MET A 328 13.30 -4.74 13.81
CA MET A 328 13.04 -4.29 15.19
C MET A 328 11.61 -3.81 15.28
N ILE A 329 10.77 -4.50 16.05
CA ILE A 329 9.32 -4.27 16.06
C ILE A 329 8.86 -3.64 17.37
N CYS A 330 8.12 -2.53 17.31
CA CYS A 330 7.36 -2.00 18.43
C CYS A 330 5.95 -2.59 18.42
N ILE A 331 5.54 -3.19 19.53
CA ILE A 331 4.17 -3.65 19.71
C ILE A 331 3.20 -2.47 19.81
N ARG A 332 1.98 -2.64 19.30
CA ARG A 332 0.88 -1.72 19.52
C ARG A 332 0.25 -1.97 20.88
N PHE A 333 0.74 -1.24 21.88
CA PHE A 333 0.42 -1.51 23.29
C PHE A 333 -1.09 -1.58 23.55
N SER A 334 -1.87 -0.63 23.02
CA SER A 334 -3.33 -0.55 23.23
C SER A 334 -4.14 -1.74 22.70
N ILE A 335 -3.62 -2.47 21.70
CA ILE A 335 -4.28 -3.66 21.14
C ILE A 335 -3.75 -4.92 21.80
N ILE A 336 -2.43 -5.02 22.00
CA ILE A 336 -1.83 -6.21 22.62
C ILE A 336 -2.21 -6.30 24.10
N SER A 337 -2.37 -5.20 24.82
CA SER A 337 -2.81 -5.20 26.22
C SER A 337 -4.18 -5.88 26.37
N LYS A 338 -5.16 -5.47 25.57
CA LYS A 338 -6.51 -6.07 25.54
C LYS A 338 -6.48 -7.54 25.12
N TRP A 339 -5.62 -7.89 24.15
CA TRP A 339 -5.42 -9.27 23.76
C TRP A 339 -4.82 -10.11 24.90
N ALA A 340 -3.84 -9.58 25.63
CA ALA A 340 -3.22 -10.24 26.77
C ALA A 340 -4.22 -10.45 27.91
N GLU A 341 -5.02 -9.43 28.24
CA GLU A 341 -6.12 -9.54 29.22
C GLU A 341 -7.11 -10.64 28.85
N LYS A 342 -7.56 -10.67 27.58
CA LYS A 342 -8.48 -11.69 27.07
C LYS A 342 -7.90 -13.11 27.17
N ASN A 343 -6.58 -13.25 27.02
CA ASN A 343 -5.86 -14.52 27.14
C ASN A 343 -5.33 -14.79 28.56
N ARG A 344 -5.70 -13.95 29.54
CA ARG A 344 -5.28 -14.08 30.95
C ARG A 344 -3.76 -14.03 31.16
N ILE A 345 -3.06 -13.26 30.32
CA ILE A 345 -1.62 -13.01 30.43
C ILE A 345 -1.44 -11.76 31.30
N ALA A 346 -0.86 -11.93 32.49
CA ALA A 346 -0.59 -10.82 33.40
C ALA A 346 0.62 -10.01 32.94
N PHE A 347 0.48 -8.69 32.85
CA PHE A 347 1.57 -7.75 32.58
C PHE A 347 1.37 -6.46 33.36
N THR A 348 2.44 -5.71 33.57
CA THR A 348 2.42 -4.44 34.33
C THR A 348 2.84 -3.23 33.51
N THR A 349 3.71 -3.41 32.52
CA THR A 349 4.30 -2.34 31.73
C THR A 349 4.43 -2.75 30.27
N TYR A 350 4.74 -1.78 29.40
CA TYR A 350 5.08 -2.05 28.00
C TYR A 350 6.25 -3.03 27.88
N THR A 351 7.32 -2.79 28.63
CA THR A 351 8.53 -3.63 28.58
C THR A 351 8.25 -5.06 29.02
N ASP A 352 7.47 -5.22 30.09
CA ASP A 352 7.03 -6.54 30.54
C ASP A 352 6.21 -7.25 29.46
N LEU A 353 5.19 -6.58 28.90
CA LEU A 353 4.32 -7.15 27.87
C LEU A 353 5.09 -7.52 26.58
N SER A 354 5.96 -6.64 26.08
CA SER A 354 6.79 -6.89 24.89
C SER A 354 7.80 -8.01 25.07
N SER A 355 8.16 -8.36 26.31
CA SER A 355 9.07 -9.47 26.62
C SER A 355 8.38 -10.84 26.70
N ARG A 356 7.03 -10.88 26.69
CA ARG A 356 6.28 -12.12 26.92
C ARG A 356 6.44 -13.11 25.76
N PRO A 357 6.73 -14.40 26.03
CA PRO A 357 6.84 -15.43 24.99
C PRO A 357 5.59 -15.52 24.10
N GLU A 358 4.41 -15.32 24.67
CA GLU A 358 3.12 -15.35 23.97
C GLU A 358 3.00 -14.20 22.96
N VAL A 359 3.55 -13.02 23.28
CA VAL A 359 3.58 -11.87 22.37
C VAL A 359 4.60 -12.12 21.25
N TYR A 360 5.78 -12.67 21.55
CA TYR A 360 6.71 -13.12 20.50
C TYR A 360 6.06 -14.14 19.55
N ALA A 361 5.34 -15.14 20.08
CA ALA A 361 4.66 -16.13 19.26
C ALA A 361 3.52 -15.53 18.41
N LEU A 362 2.79 -14.54 18.94
CA LEU A 362 1.78 -13.81 18.19
C LEU A 362 2.42 -13.05 17.02
N LEU A 363 3.49 -12.30 17.28
CA LEU A 363 4.14 -11.45 16.28
C LEU A 363 4.93 -12.27 15.27
N GLN A 364 5.53 -13.40 15.67
CA GLN A 364 6.18 -14.34 14.76
C GLN A 364 5.24 -14.76 13.63
N LYS A 365 3.99 -15.14 13.96
CA LYS A 365 2.99 -15.49 12.94
C LYS A 365 2.68 -14.33 11.99
N GLN A 366 2.73 -13.08 12.46
CA GLN A 366 2.50 -11.90 11.61
C GLN A 366 3.66 -11.69 10.65
N VAL A 367 4.90 -11.82 11.11
CA VAL A 367 6.11 -11.68 10.27
C VAL A 367 6.18 -12.81 9.25
N GLU A 368 5.88 -14.05 9.65
CA GLU A 368 5.83 -15.21 8.74
C GLU A 368 4.76 -15.04 7.65
N ALA A 369 3.58 -14.52 8.01
CA ALA A 369 2.53 -14.21 7.05
C ALA A 369 2.96 -13.15 6.02
N VAL A 370 3.70 -12.13 6.45
CA VAL A 370 4.27 -11.12 5.54
C VAL A 370 5.37 -11.73 4.66
N ASN A 371 6.29 -12.50 5.24
CA ASN A 371 7.37 -13.19 4.51
C ASN A 371 6.84 -14.12 3.41
N ALA A 372 5.68 -14.77 3.62
CA ALA A 372 5.04 -15.61 2.61
C ALA A 372 4.61 -14.83 1.35
N THR A 373 4.39 -13.51 1.47
CA THR A 373 4.06 -12.62 0.34
C THR A 373 5.29 -12.00 -0.33
N LEU A 374 6.49 -12.24 0.21
CA LEU A 374 7.71 -11.58 -0.21
C LEU A 374 8.63 -12.52 -1.00
N PRO A 375 9.35 -12.00 -2.01
CA PRO A 375 10.45 -12.71 -2.64
C PRO A 375 11.47 -13.15 -1.58
N PRO A 376 12.15 -14.31 -1.74
CA PRO A 376 13.10 -14.85 -0.76
C PRO A 376 14.11 -13.82 -0.21
N ALA A 377 14.68 -12.99 -1.09
CA ALA A 377 15.65 -11.94 -0.75
C ALA A 377 15.13 -10.86 0.20
N GLN A 378 13.82 -10.61 0.14
CA GLN A 378 13.17 -9.55 0.93
C GLN A 378 12.53 -10.09 2.21
N ARG A 379 12.66 -11.40 2.49
CA ARG A 379 12.11 -12.01 3.71
C ARG A 379 12.94 -11.58 4.92
N ILE A 380 12.24 -11.25 6.00
CA ILE A 380 12.86 -10.98 7.29
C ILE A 380 13.42 -12.29 7.85
N SER A 381 14.72 -12.36 8.10
CA SER A 381 15.39 -13.55 8.65
C SER A 381 15.42 -13.57 10.16
N ARG A 382 15.48 -12.39 10.78
CA ARG A 382 15.48 -12.24 12.24
C ARG A 382 14.60 -11.09 12.66
N PHE A 383 13.94 -11.21 13.81
CA PHE A 383 13.30 -10.06 14.41
C PHE A 383 13.43 -10.06 15.93
N LEU A 384 13.23 -8.89 16.54
CA LEU A 384 13.05 -8.74 17.97
C LEU A 384 11.93 -7.75 18.28
N LEU A 385 11.44 -7.78 19.52
CA LEU A 385 10.49 -6.80 20.02
C LEU A 385 11.22 -5.75 20.84
N LEU A 386 11.03 -4.48 20.50
CA LEU A 386 11.57 -3.36 21.25
C LEU A 386 10.86 -3.22 22.59
N TYR A 387 11.61 -2.76 23.60
CA TYR A 387 11.15 -2.57 24.98
C TYR A 387 10.41 -1.25 25.23
N LYS A 388 10.32 -0.41 24.19
CA LYS A 388 9.56 0.86 24.15
C LYS A 388 9.04 1.13 22.73
N GLU A 389 8.07 2.03 22.60
CA GLU A 389 7.70 2.60 21.30
C GLU A 389 8.75 3.62 20.83
N LEU A 390 8.86 3.77 19.51
CA LEU A 390 9.66 4.85 18.91
C LEU A 390 8.94 6.19 19.10
N ASP A 391 9.68 7.22 19.48
CA ASP A 391 9.14 8.55 19.76
C ASP A 391 9.81 9.62 18.88
N ALA A 392 9.01 10.59 18.40
CA ALA A 392 9.50 11.75 17.67
C ALA A 392 10.30 12.71 18.56
N ASP A 393 9.96 12.81 19.84
CA ASP A 393 10.66 13.67 20.80
C ASP A 393 12.04 13.09 21.16
N ASP A 394 12.21 11.77 21.10
CA ASP A 394 13.49 11.07 21.17
C ASP A 394 14.31 11.17 19.87
N GLY A 395 13.74 11.82 18.85
CA GLY A 395 14.35 11.97 17.53
C GLY A 395 14.36 10.70 16.67
N GLU A 396 13.71 9.62 17.10
CA GLU A 396 13.66 8.34 16.40
C GLU A 396 12.68 8.38 15.22
N LEU A 397 11.63 9.21 15.35
CA LEU A 397 10.65 9.47 14.31
C LEU A 397 10.65 10.97 13.94
N THR A 398 10.19 11.29 12.73
CA THR A 398 9.74 12.65 12.40
C THR A 398 8.37 12.93 13.05
N ARG A 399 7.93 14.19 13.07
CA ARG A 399 6.56 14.55 13.48
C ARG A 399 5.48 13.90 12.61
N THR A 400 5.81 13.56 11.36
CA THR A 400 4.98 12.77 10.45
C THR A 400 5.12 11.26 10.62
N ARG A 401 5.77 10.80 11.70
CA ARG A 401 6.02 9.39 12.05
C ARG A 401 6.88 8.61 11.02
N LYS A 402 7.76 9.30 10.28
CA LYS A 402 8.77 8.64 9.43
C LYS A 402 9.99 8.27 10.28
N VAL A 403 10.48 7.04 10.13
CA VAL A 403 11.68 6.56 10.86
C VAL A 403 12.93 7.36 10.46
N ARG A 404 13.65 7.89 11.45
CA ARG A 404 14.94 8.57 11.25
C ARG A 404 16.09 7.57 11.37
N ARG A 405 16.39 6.90 10.25
CA ARG A 405 17.33 5.75 10.21
C ARG A 405 18.72 6.03 10.77
N SER A 406 19.30 7.21 10.52
CA SER A 406 20.61 7.57 11.09
C SER A 406 20.58 7.57 12.62
N VAL A 407 19.53 8.14 13.22
CA VAL A 407 19.33 8.17 14.68
C VAL A 407 19.08 6.76 15.22
N ILE A 408 18.28 5.95 14.51
CA ILE A 408 18.06 4.55 14.91
C ILE A 408 19.37 3.76 14.90
N ASN A 409 20.17 3.88 13.84
CA ASN A 409 21.44 3.18 13.72
C ASN A 409 22.43 3.58 14.81
N GLU A 410 22.45 4.84 15.21
CA GLU A 410 23.30 5.33 16.30
C GLU A 410 22.79 4.89 17.67
N LYS A 411 21.52 5.15 17.98
CA LYS A 411 20.93 4.91 19.31
C LYS A 411 20.81 3.42 19.65
N TYR A 412 20.62 2.58 18.63
CA TYR A 412 20.42 1.14 18.79
C TYR A 412 21.59 0.32 18.23
N ALA A 413 22.77 0.93 18.04
CA ALA A 413 23.96 0.28 17.48
C ALA A 413 24.27 -1.06 18.16
N ASP A 414 24.32 -1.08 19.50
CA ASP A 414 24.61 -2.30 20.28
C ASP A 414 23.59 -3.42 20.03
N ILE A 415 22.31 -3.07 19.85
CA ILE A 415 21.24 -4.02 19.56
C ILE A 415 21.39 -4.55 18.13
N ILE A 416 21.63 -3.65 17.17
CA ILE A 416 21.80 -3.99 15.75
C ILE A 416 23.01 -4.92 15.58
N ASP A 417 24.16 -4.58 16.18
CA ASP A 417 25.36 -5.39 16.12
C ASP A 417 25.18 -6.74 16.83
N ALA A 418 24.39 -6.80 17.90
CA ALA A 418 24.04 -8.06 18.54
C ALA A 418 23.14 -8.97 17.66
N ILE A 419 22.16 -8.39 16.93
CA ILE A 419 21.33 -9.14 15.96
C ILE A 419 22.21 -9.78 14.89
N TYR A 420 23.13 -9.01 14.31
CA TYR A 420 24.02 -9.48 13.25
C TYR A 420 25.17 -10.35 13.79
N GLY A 421 25.57 -10.17 15.04
CA GLY A 421 26.54 -11.01 15.75
C GLY A 421 26.00 -12.38 16.18
N GLY A 422 24.74 -12.71 15.87
CA GLY A 422 24.15 -14.03 16.15
C GLY A 422 23.74 -14.25 17.61
N LYS A 423 23.63 -13.19 18.42
CA LYS A 423 23.14 -13.31 19.79
C LYS A 423 21.64 -13.56 19.80
N ARG A 424 21.19 -14.52 20.62
CA ARG A 424 19.77 -14.82 20.83
C ARG A 424 19.10 -13.97 21.91
N GLU A 425 19.91 -13.42 22.80
CA GLU A 425 19.48 -12.60 23.93
C GLU A 425 20.38 -11.38 24.04
N ILE A 426 19.77 -10.21 24.21
CA ILE A 426 20.45 -8.91 24.24
C ILE A 426 20.05 -8.21 25.54
N PRO A 427 20.93 -8.16 26.56
CA PRO A 427 20.65 -7.41 27.77
C PRO A 427 20.63 -5.92 27.45
N VAL A 428 19.59 -5.24 27.90
CA VAL A 428 19.42 -3.79 27.76
C VAL A 428 19.31 -3.19 29.16
N ASP A 429 20.16 -2.19 29.42
CA ASP A 429 20.12 -1.37 30.63
C ASP A 429 20.24 0.09 30.21
N THR A 430 19.10 0.75 30.05
CA THR A 430 19.03 2.13 29.57
C THR A 430 18.10 2.98 30.42
N VAL A 431 18.23 4.29 30.35
CA VAL A 431 17.25 5.23 30.93
C VAL A 431 16.40 5.80 29.80
N ILE A 432 15.09 5.65 29.87
CA ILE A 432 14.14 6.33 28.99
C ILE A 432 13.70 7.62 29.68
N ARG A 433 13.58 8.70 28.89
CA ARG A 433 12.93 9.93 29.32
C ARG A 433 11.54 10.00 28.68
N PHE A 434 10.51 10.18 29.49
CA PHE A 434 9.14 10.37 29.04
C PHE A 434 8.85 11.85 28.76
N GLN A 435 7.74 12.09 28.04
CA GLN A 435 7.31 13.43 27.64
C GLN A 435 6.99 14.36 28.82
N ASP A 436 6.58 13.80 29.96
CA ASP A 436 6.35 14.55 31.21
C ASP A 436 7.66 14.92 31.94
N GLY A 437 8.81 14.60 31.36
CA GLY A 437 10.13 14.86 31.91
C GLY A 437 10.61 13.81 32.90
N THR A 438 9.80 12.81 33.25
CA THR A 438 10.20 11.71 34.12
C THR A 438 11.20 10.80 33.41
N THR A 439 12.07 10.16 34.17
CA THR A 439 13.04 9.19 33.67
C THR A 439 12.83 7.85 34.32
N GLN A 440 12.82 6.78 33.54
CA GLN A 440 12.73 5.41 34.03
C GLN A 440 13.91 4.59 33.52
N ARG A 441 14.66 4.01 34.45
CA ARG A 441 15.66 2.99 34.10
C ARG A 441 14.95 1.71 33.73
N ILE A 442 15.25 1.20 32.55
CA ILE A 442 14.74 -0.06 32.02
C ILE A 442 15.88 -1.05 31.99
N ARG A 443 15.68 -2.16 32.68
CA ARG A 443 16.55 -3.33 32.63
C ARG A 443 15.74 -4.51 32.13
N THR A 444 16.06 -4.99 30.94
CA THR A 444 15.34 -6.09 30.30
C THR A 444 16.28 -6.89 29.39
N THR A 445 15.82 -8.04 28.91
CA THR A 445 16.53 -8.84 27.93
C THR A 445 15.65 -8.95 26.68
N LEU A 446 16.16 -8.48 25.55
CA LEU A 446 15.49 -8.64 24.27
C LEU A 446 15.82 -10.01 23.71
N ARG A 447 14.80 -10.72 23.21
CA ARG A 447 14.97 -12.00 22.54
C ARG A 447 15.00 -11.77 21.04
N VAL A 448 15.97 -12.37 20.37
CA VAL A 448 16.04 -12.43 18.90
C VAL A 448 15.38 -13.73 18.46
N VAL A 449 14.42 -13.63 17.54
CA VAL A 449 13.75 -14.77 16.91
C VAL A 449 14.33 -14.96 15.53
N ASP A 450 14.90 -16.14 15.29
CA ASP A 450 15.31 -16.62 13.98
C ASP A 450 14.08 -17.16 13.24
N LEU A 451 13.87 -16.72 12.00
CA LEU A 451 12.83 -17.23 11.12
C LEU A 451 13.47 -18.19 10.11
N ALA A 452 12.84 -19.35 9.91
CA ALA A 452 13.36 -20.35 8.98
C ALA A 452 13.48 -19.75 7.57
N HIS A 453 14.68 -19.82 6.99
CA HIS A 453 14.88 -19.66 5.55
C HIS A 453 14.77 -21.05 4.93
N GLU A 454 13.93 -21.23 3.92
CA GLU A 454 14.18 -22.29 2.96
C GLU A 454 15.57 -22.00 2.39
N ALA A 455 16.51 -22.91 2.63
CA ALA A 455 17.84 -22.79 2.07
C ALA A 455 17.71 -22.67 0.54
N PRO A 456 18.51 -21.83 -0.14
CA PRO A 456 18.55 -21.86 -1.60
C PRO A 456 18.86 -23.30 -2.01
N VAL A 457 18.05 -23.85 -2.91
CA VAL A 457 18.38 -25.09 -3.60
C VAL A 457 19.74 -24.84 -4.24
N ALA A 458 20.77 -25.54 -3.76
CA ALA A 458 22.09 -25.47 -4.35
C ALA A 458 21.93 -25.66 -5.85
N GLU A 459 22.46 -24.72 -6.65
CA GLU A 459 22.58 -24.89 -8.09
C GLU A 459 23.15 -26.28 -8.34
N ALA A 460 22.31 -27.14 -8.94
CA ALA A 460 22.79 -28.38 -9.49
C ALA A 460 23.71 -27.99 -10.64
N ALA A 461 25.00 -28.02 -10.37
CA ALA A 461 26.02 -27.96 -11.40
C ALA A 461 25.81 -29.16 -12.33
N GLU A 462 25.36 -28.89 -13.55
CA GLU A 462 25.65 -29.68 -14.75
C GLU A 462 25.67 -28.79 -15.99
#